data_AF-A0A1E5USM5-F1
#
_entry.id   AF-A0A1E5USM5-F1
#
_cell.length_a   1.000
_cell.length_b   1.000
_cell.length_c   1.000
_cell.angle_alpha   90.00
_cell.angle_beta   90.00
_cell.angle_gamma   90.00
#
_symmetry.space_group_name_H-M   'P 1'
#
loop_
_entity.id
_entity.type
_entity.pdbx_description
1 polymer ?
#
loop_
_entity_poly.entity_id
_entity_poly.type
_entity_poly.pdbx_seq_one_letter_code
_entity_poly.pdbx_strand_id
1 'polypeptide(L)'
;MSPSDTPFLVRTCIDDFFLAAPIADILSSFAWRGAVLVHEDSCFGTGIIPALADAFLDAGAGIAGCAAVPVDASDDRLDAVLYLVMSKTTRVFVVHMFPSLARRMFRRAKKAGVMSEGYVWIATAGLGDEDRLSTEDIEAMQGVVIVRLHVQPTIQANNFAARFMARLNQENAGSLEIQDPAVPFLWAYDMAWAIATAAEVVETSSRAGPRTDRLGVSAAGETLLKAVLHTRFDGLAGKFMLVDRQLQMPAYEIVNIVADGARTSRVPKGWAVSPSGRELIIAVPVKHGFNQFVDVSEDSTNGRSRITGYCIDVFDAAMKALTSPKADAVVGDVTITSSRMVEVDYTMPFTE
;
A
#
# COMPACT_ATOMS: atom_id res chain seq x y z
N MET A 1 -17.70 6.50 7.49
CA MET A 1 -18.34 5.92 8.69
C MET A 1 -17.35 4.94 9.30
N SER A 2 -16.97 5.13 10.57
CA SER A 2 -16.01 4.24 11.25
C SER A 2 -16.72 3.03 11.85
N PRO A 3 -16.14 1.81 11.78
CA PRO A 3 -16.65 0.65 12.52
C PRO A 3 -16.76 0.90 14.03
N SER A 4 -15.91 1.76 14.60
CA SER A 4 -15.97 2.13 16.02
C SER A 4 -17.32 2.73 16.40
N ASP A 5 -17.94 3.49 15.50
CA ASP A 5 -19.12 4.31 15.78
C ASP A 5 -20.42 3.64 15.29
N THR A 6 -20.30 2.56 14.52
CA THR A 6 -21.43 1.83 13.95
C THR A 6 -21.38 0.35 14.35
N PRO A 7 -22.20 -0.08 15.33
CA PRO A 7 -22.29 -1.48 15.69
C PRO A 7 -22.77 -2.27 14.46
N PHE A 8 -22.18 -3.44 14.19
CA PHE A 8 -22.41 -4.30 13.03
C PHE A 8 -21.77 -3.90 11.69
N LEU A 9 -21.09 -2.76 11.59
CA LEU A 9 -20.30 -2.47 10.38
C LEU A 9 -19.00 -3.30 10.37
N VAL A 10 -18.81 -4.09 9.31
CA VAL A 10 -17.56 -4.78 8.97
C VAL A 10 -17.07 -4.19 7.65
N ARG A 11 -15.81 -3.77 7.58
CA ARG A 11 -15.23 -3.16 6.38
C ARG A 11 -14.19 -4.08 5.75
N THR A 12 -14.45 -4.45 4.50
CA THR A 12 -13.50 -5.13 3.62
C THR A 12 -13.15 -4.31 2.38
N CYS A 13 -13.85 -3.19 2.17
CA CYS A 13 -13.44 -2.18 1.20
C CYS A 13 -12.23 -1.40 1.73
N ILE A 14 -11.45 -0.88 0.78
CA ILE A 14 -10.33 0.04 1.00
C ILE A 14 -10.78 1.09 2.01
N ASP A 15 -10.14 1.11 3.17
CA ASP A 15 -10.10 2.36 3.91
C ASP A 15 -9.15 3.25 3.11
N ASP A 16 -9.61 4.42 2.67
CA ASP A 16 -8.74 5.35 1.94
C ASP A 16 -7.50 5.75 2.79
N PHE A 17 -7.55 5.46 4.11
CA PHE A 17 -6.44 5.35 5.07
C PHE A 17 -5.23 4.55 4.57
N PHE A 18 -5.44 3.47 3.85
CA PHE A 18 -4.34 2.58 3.48
C PHE A 18 -3.49 3.11 2.33
N LEU A 19 -4.01 4.01 1.50
CA LEU A 19 -3.19 4.76 0.55
C LEU A 19 -2.59 6.01 1.19
N ALA A 20 -3.22 6.55 2.23
CA ALA A 20 -2.75 7.75 2.90
C ALA A 20 -1.40 7.56 3.62
N ALA A 21 -1.24 6.49 4.40
CA ALA A 21 0.00 6.24 5.14
C ALA A 21 1.23 6.09 4.22
N PRO A 22 1.21 5.24 3.16
CA PRO A 22 2.32 5.17 2.21
C PRO A 22 2.66 6.51 1.54
N ILE A 23 1.65 7.32 1.22
CA ILE A 23 1.88 8.64 0.60
C ILE A 23 2.52 9.59 1.62
N ALA A 24 2.08 9.56 2.87
CA ALA A 24 2.68 10.33 3.96
C ALA A 24 4.15 9.91 4.20
N ASP A 25 4.45 8.61 4.14
CA ASP A 25 5.81 8.08 4.24
C ASP A 25 6.69 8.57 3.08
N ILE A 26 6.17 8.61 1.85
CA ILE A 26 6.87 9.21 0.71
C ILE A 26 7.20 10.67 1.03
N LEU A 27 6.23 11.48 1.47
CA LEU A 27 6.47 12.89 1.83
C LEU A 27 7.55 13.02 2.91
N SER A 28 7.47 12.20 3.96
CA SER A 28 8.44 12.17 5.06
C SER A 28 9.85 11.82 4.59
N SER A 29 9.98 10.81 3.72
CA SER A 29 11.27 10.35 3.19
C SER A 29 12.03 11.44 2.41
N PHE A 30 11.29 12.34 1.76
CA PHE A 30 11.83 13.50 1.04
C PHE A 30 11.76 14.82 1.84
N ALA A 31 11.36 14.76 3.11
CA ALA A 31 11.16 15.92 3.99
C ALA A 31 10.23 17.01 3.41
N TRP A 32 9.26 16.61 2.59
CA TRP A 32 8.26 17.52 2.02
C TRP A 32 7.21 17.88 3.06
N ARG A 33 7.09 19.17 3.36
CA ARG A 33 6.17 19.68 4.39
C ARG A 33 4.74 19.90 3.91
N GLY A 34 4.45 19.66 2.64
CA GLY A 34 3.07 19.68 2.18
C GLY A 34 2.90 19.37 0.70
N ALA A 35 1.70 18.88 0.38
CA ALA A 35 1.29 18.53 -0.97
C ALA A 35 -0.08 19.13 -1.29
N VAL A 36 -0.34 19.37 -2.57
CA VAL A 36 -1.64 19.76 -3.08
C VAL A 36 -2.40 18.49 -3.47
N LEU A 37 -3.59 18.31 -2.92
CA LEU A 37 -4.47 17.22 -3.30
C LEU A 37 -5.32 17.63 -4.50
N VAL A 38 -5.28 16.85 -5.56
CA VAL A 38 -6.14 16.95 -6.72
C VAL A 38 -7.01 15.71 -6.73
N HIS A 39 -8.31 15.88 -6.52
CA HIS A 39 -9.21 14.76 -6.40
C HIS A 39 -10.40 14.87 -7.35
N GLU A 40 -10.97 13.74 -7.70
CA GLU A 40 -12.25 13.70 -8.39
C GLU A 40 -13.37 14.26 -7.50
N ASP A 41 -14.30 15.00 -8.08
CA ASP A 41 -15.49 15.50 -7.41
C ASP A 41 -16.57 14.40 -7.37
N SER A 42 -16.29 13.37 -6.58
CA SER A 42 -17.15 12.21 -6.37
C SER A 42 -16.99 11.69 -4.94
N CYS A 43 -17.90 10.80 -4.50
CA CYS A 43 -17.77 10.15 -3.19
C CYS A 43 -16.46 9.35 -3.07
N PHE A 44 -15.94 8.82 -4.18
CA PHE A 44 -14.63 8.18 -4.24
C PHE A 44 -13.53 9.22 -4.00
N GLY A 45 -13.47 10.25 -4.84
CA GLY A 45 -12.40 11.26 -4.77
C GLY A 45 -12.37 12.05 -3.45
N THR A 46 -13.53 12.32 -2.86
CA THR A 46 -13.63 13.05 -1.58
C THR A 46 -13.39 12.18 -0.36
N GLY A 47 -13.53 10.85 -0.48
CA GLY A 47 -13.41 9.89 0.62
C GLY A 47 -12.01 9.83 1.24
N ILE A 48 -10.96 10.07 0.43
CA ILE A 48 -9.57 10.01 0.86
C ILE A 48 -9.09 11.21 1.69
N ILE A 49 -9.82 12.33 1.63
CA ILE A 49 -9.34 13.61 2.18
C ILE A 49 -9.04 13.53 3.68
N PRO A 50 -9.94 13.00 4.54
CA PRO A 50 -9.68 12.93 5.98
C PRO A 50 -8.47 12.05 6.31
N ALA A 51 -8.36 10.91 5.63
CA ALA A 51 -7.25 9.98 5.80
C ALA A 51 -5.89 10.61 5.43
N LEU A 52 -5.81 11.33 4.31
CA LEU A 52 -4.59 12.05 3.93
C LEU A 52 -4.28 13.21 4.89
N ALA A 53 -5.30 13.90 5.39
CA ALA A 53 -5.11 14.99 6.33
C ALA A 53 -4.47 14.47 7.64
N ASP A 54 -5.01 13.39 8.20
CA ASP A 54 -4.50 12.76 9.40
C ASP A 54 -3.07 12.22 9.18
N ALA A 55 -2.87 11.44 8.11
CA ALA A 55 -1.56 10.85 7.81
C ALA A 55 -0.47 11.91 7.54
N PHE A 56 -0.81 13.01 6.86
CA PHE A 56 0.15 14.08 6.61
C PHE A 56 0.50 14.82 7.89
N LEU A 57 -0.49 15.08 8.75
CA LEU A 57 -0.27 15.71 10.04
C LEU A 57 0.69 14.88 10.91
N ASP A 58 0.47 13.57 10.98
CA ASP A 58 1.34 12.63 11.71
C ASP A 58 2.77 12.60 11.14
N ALA A 59 2.93 12.78 9.83
CA ALA A 59 4.22 12.88 9.16
C ALA A 59 4.87 14.28 9.24
N GLY A 60 4.25 15.25 9.94
CA GLY A 60 4.75 16.62 10.02
C GLY A 60 4.60 17.43 8.73
N ALA A 61 3.71 16.99 7.84
CA ALA A 61 3.32 17.65 6.61
C ALA A 61 1.88 18.19 6.69
N GLY A 62 1.43 18.90 5.66
CA GLY A 62 0.05 19.36 5.56
C GLY A 62 -0.48 19.38 4.13
N ILE A 63 -1.81 19.43 4.01
CA ILE A 63 -2.47 19.64 2.72
C ILE A 63 -2.37 21.13 2.38
N ALA A 64 -1.48 21.48 1.45
CA ALA A 64 -1.22 22.87 1.03
C ALA A 64 -2.32 23.46 0.13
N GLY A 65 -3.27 22.63 -0.29
CA GLY A 65 -4.46 23.00 -1.03
C GLY A 65 -5.18 21.75 -1.54
N CYS A 66 -6.48 21.89 -1.79
CA CYS A 66 -7.28 20.88 -2.49
C CYS A 66 -7.87 21.48 -3.77
N ALA A 67 -7.97 20.67 -4.82
CA ALA A 67 -8.68 20.99 -6.04
C ALA A 67 -9.57 19.82 -6.46
N ALA A 68 -10.88 20.07 -6.50
CA ALA A 68 -11.86 19.12 -6.98
C ALA A 68 -11.99 19.20 -8.51
N VAL A 69 -12.02 18.03 -9.16
CA VAL A 69 -12.14 17.88 -10.62
C VAL A 69 -13.46 17.17 -10.93
N PRO A 70 -14.42 17.82 -11.60
CA PRO A 70 -15.65 17.17 -12.03
C PRO A 70 -15.39 15.90 -12.85
N VAL A 71 -16.19 14.85 -12.64
CA VAL A 71 -16.05 13.55 -13.34
C VAL A 71 -16.10 13.69 -14.85
N ASP A 72 -16.85 14.67 -15.35
CA ASP A 72 -17.09 15.00 -16.75
C ASP A 72 -16.32 16.24 -17.22
N ALA A 73 -15.25 16.62 -16.50
CA ALA A 73 -14.48 17.82 -16.79
C ALA A 73 -14.02 17.88 -18.27
N SER A 74 -14.29 19.03 -18.90
CA SER A 74 -13.71 19.39 -20.19
C SER A 74 -12.20 19.61 -20.08
N ASP A 75 -11.51 19.56 -21.22
CA ASP A 75 -10.07 19.85 -21.25
C ASP A 75 -9.76 21.27 -20.73
N ASP A 76 -10.59 22.27 -21.06
CA ASP A 76 -10.44 23.64 -20.53
C ASP A 76 -10.60 23.67 -18.99
N ARG A 77 -11.50 22.85 -18.45
CA ARG A 77 -11.68 22.74 -17.00
C ARG A 77 -10.46 22.07 -16.34
N LEU A 78 -9.88 21.04 -16.97
CA LEU A 78 -8.65 20.41 -16.51
C LEU A 78 -7.48 21.40 -16.50
N ASP A 79 -7.33 22.19 -17.57
CA ASP A 79 -6.31 23.23 -17.64
C ASP A 79 -6.47 24.28 -16.54
N ALA A 80 -7.70 24.74 -16.29
CA ALA A 80 -7.99 25.69 -15.21
C ALA A 80 -7.61 25.14 -13.83
N VAL A 81 -7.88 23.85 -13.58
CA VAL A 81 -7.44 23.18 -12.34
C VAL A 81 -5.92 23.12 -12.27
N LEU A 82 -5.23 22.80 -13.37
CA LEU A 82 -3.76 22.79 -13.41
C LEU A 82 -3.18 24.17 -13.07
N TYR A 83 -3.69 25.25 -13.66
CA TYR A 83 -3.25 26.61 -13.31
C TYR A 83 -3.51 26.96 -11.84
N LEU A 84 -4.65 26.52 -11.29
CA LEU A 84 -4.97 26.72 -9.87
C LEU A 84 -3.94 26.03 -8.96
N VAL A 85 -3.59 24.77 -9.25
CA VAL A 85 -2.66 24.01 -8.38
C VAL A 85 -1.22 24.48 -8.57
N MET A 86 -0.85 24.97 -9.76
CA MET A 86 0.44 25.62 -10.01
C MET A 86 0.66 26.92 -9.21
N SER A 87 -0.43 27.61 -8.84
CA SER A 87 -0.35 28.83 -8.02
C SER A 87 -0.01 28.56 -6.56
N LYS A 88 -0.01 27.30 -6.12
CA LYS A 88 0.31 26.91 -4.74
C LYS A 88 1.81 27.01 -4.47
N THR A 89 2.22 27.01 -3.20
CA THR A 89 3.63 27.18 -2.81
C THR A 89 4.44 25.90 -2.97
N THR A 90 3.82 24.74 -2.79
CA THR A 90 4.44 23.43 -3.03
C THR A 90 4.32 23.01 -4.50
N ARG A 91 5.18 22.10 -4.91
CA ARG A 91 5.18 21.46 -6.24
C ARG A 91 4.97 19.94 -6.14
N VAL A 92 4.52 19.47 -4.99
CA VAL A 92 4.13 18.08 -4.74
C VAL A 92 2.63 17.97 -4.89
N PHE A 93 2.18 17.14 -5.83
CA PHE A 93 0.78 16.94 -6.15
C PHE A 93 0.39 15.48 -5.88
N VAL A 94 -0.69 15.29 -5.13
CA VAL A 94 -1.31 13.97 -4.93
C VAL A 94 -2.58 13.92 -5.76
N VAL A 95 -2.69 12.95 -6.65
CA VAL A 95 -3.79 12.81 -7.61
C VAL A 95 -4.63 11.59 -7.23
N HIS A 96 -5.89 11.83 -6.86
CA HIS A 96 -6.86 10.79 -6.48
C HIS A 96 -8.15 10.89 -7.31
N MET A 97 -8.17 10.16 -8.43
CA MET A 97 -9.29 10.12 -9.38
C MET A 97 -9.27 8.82 -10.17
N PHE A 98 -10.36 8.51 -10.87
CA PHE A 98 -10.43 7.34 -11.73
C PHE A 98 -9.43 7.42 -12.91
N PRO A 99 -8.96 6.26 -13.45
CA PRO A 99 -7.91 6.17 -14.46
C PRO A 99 -8.12 7.06 -15.67
N SER A 100 -9.34 7.08 -16.20
CA SER A 100 -9.69 7.81 -17.43
C SER A 100 -9.49 9.32 -17.25
N LEU A 101 -9.94 9.86 -16.12
CA LEU A 101 -9.79 11.27 -15.77
C LEU A 101 -8.33 11.61 -15.46
N ALA A 102 -7.64 10.76 -14.70
CA ALA A 102 -6.22 10.94 -14.38
C ALA A 102 -5.33 10.98 -15.62
N ARG A 103 -5.50 10.03 -16.55
CA ARG A 103 -4.73 9.99 -17.81
C ARG A 103 -4.96 11.25 -18.63
N ARG A 104 -6.22 11.70 -18.77
CA ARG A 104 -6.54 12.97 -19.44
C ARG A 104 -5.84 14.14 -18.75
N MET A 105 -5.89 14.21 -17.43
CA MET A 105 -5.21 15.26 -16.65
C MET A 105 -3.70 15.26 -16.87
N PHE A 106 -3.02 14.11 -16.83
CA PHE A 106 -1.57 14.04 -17.04
C PHE A 106 -1.16 14.44 -18.47
N ARG A 107 -1.96 14.09 -19.49
CA ARG A 107 -1.74 14.58 -20.85
C ARG A 107 -1.85 16.11 -20.95
N ARG A 108 -2.81 16.72 -20.24
CA ARG A 108 -2.90 18.19 -20.14
C ARG A 108 -1.71 18.78 -19.36
N ALA A 109 -1.33 18.16 -18.26
CA ALA A 109 -0.20 18.54 -17.43
C ALA A 109 1.12 18.56 -18.23
N LYS A 110 1.34 17.55 -19.08
CA LYS A 110 2.48 17.50 -20.00
C LYS A 110 2.48 18.68 -20.96
N LYS A 111 1.33 18.96 -21.61
CA LYS A 111 1.17 20.10 -22.54
C LYS A 111 1.39 21.45 -21.86
N ALA A 112 0.99 21.58 -20.60
CA ALA A 112 1.20 22.78 -19.79
C ALA A 112 2.63 22.92 -19.23
N GLY A 113 3.51 21.92 -19.45
CA GLY A 113 4.90 21.95 -18.99
C GLY A 113 5.09 21.66 -17.50
N VAL A 114 4.06 21.19 -16.79
CA VAL A 114 4.12 20.90 -15.34
C VAL A 114 4.48 19.46 -15.01
N MET A 115 4.86 18.68 -16.02
CA MET A 115 5.50 17.37 -15.86
C MET A 115 7.03 17.47 -15.94
N SER A 116 7.58 18.69 -15.97
CA SER A 116 9.02 18.95 -16.07
C SER A 116 9.73 18.83 -14.72
N GLU A 117 11.05 18.94 -14.73
CA GLU A 117 11.88 18.92 -13.52
C GLU A 117 11.41 19.98 -12.50
N GLY A 118 11.38 19.59 -11.22
CA GLY A 118 10.89 20.43 -10.11
C GLY A 118 9.42 20.21 -9.75
N TYR A 119 8.69 19.38 -10.50
CA TYR A 119 7.33 18.94 -10.17
C TYR A 119 7.32 17.48 -9.71
N VAL A 120 6.54 17.19 -8.68
CA VAL A 120 6.36 15.82 -8.17
C VAL A 120 4.89 15.45 -8.27
N TRP A 121 4.62 14.31 -8.88
CA TRP A 121 3.27 13.77 -9.06
C TRP A 121 3.18 12.40 -8.43
N ILE A 122 2.33 12.28 -7.40
CA ILE A 122 2.00 11.03 -6.75
C ILE A 122 0.55 10.70 -7.11
N ALA A 123 0.28 9.52 -7.66
CA ALA A 123 -1.06 9.08 -7.98
C ALA A 123 -1.48 7.91 -7.10
N THR A 124 -2.67 8.00 -6.52
CA THR A 124 -3.30 6.90 -5.77
C THR A 124 -3.96 5.95 -6.77
N ALA A 125 -3.84 4.64 -6.53
CA ALA A 125 -4.34 3.57 -7.37
C ALA A 125 -5.70 3.86 -8.04
N GLY A 126 -5.68 3.71 -9.36
CA GLY A 126 -6.80 3.94 -10.25
C GLY A 126 -6.33 3.79 -11.69
N LEU A 127 -5.08 4.17 -12.00
CA LEU A 127 -4.51 4.26 -13.35
C LEU A 127 -4.42 2.96 -14.18
N GLY A 128 -4.95 1.84 -13.68
CA GLY A 128 -4.95 0.53 -14.34
C GLY A 128 -3.61 -0.17 -14.22
N ASP A 129 -3.63 -1.47 -14.51
CA ASP A 129 -2.40 -2.24 -14.60
C ASP A 129 -1.42 -1.62 -15.61
N GLU A 130 -0.14 -1.69 -15.28
CA GLU A 130 0.97 -1.12 -16.03
C GLU A 130 0.92 -1.52 -17.52
N ASP A 131 0.49 -2.74 -17.81
CA ASP A 131 0.39 -3.32 -19.16
C ASP A 131 -0.61 -2.61 -20.08
N ARG A 132 -1.35 -1.60 -19.60
CA ARG A 132 -2.46 -0.96 -20.32
C ARG A 132 -2.27 0.53 -20.58
N LEU A 133 -1.18 1.13 -20.11
CA LEU A 133 -0.85 2.51 -20.49
C LEU A 133 -0.39 2.51 -21.96
N SER A 134 -1.00 3.37 -22.77
CA SER A 134 -0.51 3.58 -24.13
C SER A 134 0.87 4.25 -24.10
N THR A 135 1.60 4.20 -25.20
CA THR A 135 2.86 4.96 -25.33
C THR A 135 2.64 6.46 -25.03
N GLU A 136 1.52 7.03 -25.50
CA GLU A 136 1.15 8.42 -25.19
C GLU A 136 0.95 8.65 -23.67
N ASP A 137 0.32 7.71 -22.97
CA ASP A 137 0.13 7.79 -21.52
C ASP A 137 1.46 7.70 -20.77
N ILE A 138 2.32 6.75 -21.13
CA ILE A 138 3.65 6.58 -20.53
C ILE A 138 4.47 7.85 -20.72
N GLU A 139 4.48 8.38 -21.95
CA GLU A 139 5.16 9.62 -22.27
C GLU A 139 4.60 10.85 -21.55
N ALA A 140 3.31 10.87 -21.22
CA ALA A 140 2.67 11.96 -20.48
C ALA A 140 2.84 11.86 -18.97
N MET A 141 3.08 10.65 -18.48
CA MET A 141 3.15 10.33 -17.05
C MET A 141 4.58 10.01 -16.59
N GLN A 142 5.59 10.29 -17.41
CA GLN A 142 6.98 10.11 -17.02
C GLN A 142 7.29 10.90 -15.73
N GLY A 143 7.85 10.21 -14.74
CA GLY A 143 8.14 10.76 -13.41
C GLY A 143 6.98 10.67 -12.41
N VAL A 144 5.81 10.16 -12.80
CA VAL A 144 4.70 9.92 -11.86
C VAL A 144 5.02 8.70 -11.00
N VAL A 145 4.87 8.87 -9.68
CA VAL A 145 4.94 7.80 -8.69
C VAL A 145 3.53 7.33 -8.40
N ILE A 146 3.22 6.06 -8.67
CA ILE A 146 1.93 5.46 -8.40
C ILE A 146 2.03 4.62 -7.13
N VAL A 147 1.13 4.88 -6.19
CA VAL A 147 0.93 4.05 -4.99
C VAL A 147 -0.30 3.19 -5.22
N ARG A 148 -0.11 1.88 -5.35
CA ARG A 148 -1.20 0.94 -5.56
C ARG A 148 -1.20 -0.19 -4.54
N LEU A 149 -2.37 -0.79 -4.37
CA LEU A 149 -2.56 -1.97 -3.54
C LEU A 149 -2.00 -3.18 -4.27
N HIS A 150 -1.26 -4.02 -3.54
CA HIS A 150 -0.65 -5.22 -4.12
C HIS A 150 -1.30 -6.47 -3.54
N VAL A 151 -1.85 -7.27 -4.44
CA VAL A 151 -2.22 -8.66 -4.16
C VAL A 151 -1.23 -9.54 -4.90
N GLN A 152 -0.60 -10.46 -4.17
CA GLN A 152 0.32 -11.43 -4.76
C GLN A 152 -0.39 -12.21 -5.87
N PRO A 153 0.11 -12.20 -7.12
CA PRO A 153 -0.51 -12.92 -8.21
C PRO A 153 -0.54 -14.42 -7.92
N THR A 154 -1.72 -15.03 -7.99
CA THR A 154 -1.87 -16.49 -7.91
C THR A 154 -2.61 -17.01 -9.13
N ILE A 155 -2.34 -18.26 -9.53
CA ILE A 155 -3.05 -18.91 -10.64
C ILE A 155 -4.57 -18.91 -10.38
N GLN A 156 -4.98 -19.11 -9.13
CA GLN A 156 -6.38 -19.11 -8.73
C GLN A 156 -7.03 -17.73 -8.87
N ALA A 157 -6.38 -16.67 -8.37
CA ALA A 157 -6.87 -15.31 -8.49
C ALA A 157 -6.99 -14.89 -9.96
N ASN A 158 -5.97 -15.17 -10.78
CA ASN A 158 -5.95 -14.85 -12.21
C ASN A 158 -7.05 -15.59 -12.99
N ASN A 159 -7.25 -16.88 -12.72
CA ASN A 159 -8.30 -17.67 -13.37
C ASN A 159 -9.71 -17.21 -12.95
N PHE A 160 -9.90 -16.85 -11.69
CA PHE A 160 -11.15 -16.29 -11.21
C PHE A 160 -11.45 -14.94 -11.88
N ALA A 161 -10.47 -14.02 -11.83
CA ALA A 161 -10.49 -12.73 -12.49
C ALA A 161 -10.93 -12.84 -13.96
N ALA A 162 -10.24 -13.66 -14.76
CA ALA A 162 -10.55 -13.85 -16.17
C ALA A 162 -11.99 -14.34 -16.39
N ARG A 163 -12.44 -15.34 -15.61
CA ARG A 163 -13.79 -15.89 -15.71
C ARG A 163 -14.87 -14.89 -15.29
N PHE A 164 -14.65 -14.18 -14.19
CA PHE A 164 -15.59 -13.18 -13.68
C PHE A 164 -15.81 -12.07 -14.70
N MET A 165 -14.72 -11.55 -15.26
CA MET A 165 -14.76 -10.49 -16.27
C MET A 165 -15.44 -10.93 -17.57
N ALA A 166 -15.14 -12.15 -18.05
CA ALA A 166 -15.81 -12.70 -19.23
C ALA A 166 -17.33 -12.75 -19.05
N ARG A 167 -17.79 -13.17 -17.86
CA ARG A 167 -19.22 -13.22 -17.53
C ARG A 167 -19.84 -11.84 -17.38
N LEU A 168 -19.17 -10.94 -16.66
CA LEU A 168 -19.62 -9.57 -16.45
C LEU A 168 -19.82 -8.84 -17.78
N ASN A 169 -18.89 -9.00 -18.71
CA ASN A 169 -18.97 -8.41 -20.05
C ASN A 169 -20.09 -9.03 -20.90
N GLN A 170 -20.31 -10.34 -20.78
CA GLN A 170 -21.41 -11.01 -21.46
C GLN A 170 -22.78 -10.53 -20.96
N GLU A 171 -22.93 -10.33 -19.66
CA GLU A 171 -24.20 -9.96 -19.02
C GLU A 171 -24.49 -8.44 -19.11
N ASN A 172 -23.47 -7.59 -19.23
CA ASN A 172 -23.60 -6.12 -19.26
C ASN A 172 -23.25 -5.48 -20.61
N ALA A 173 -23.37 -6.24 -21.71
CA ALA A 173 -23.00 -5.79 -23.06
C ALA A 173 -23.60 -4.40 -23.39
N GLY A 174 -22.74 -3.37 -23.39
CA GLY A 174 -23.08 -2.00 -23.77
C GLY A 174 -23.24 -0.96 -22.65
N SER A 175 -23.12 -1.33 -21.37
CA SER A 175 -23.34 -0.39 -20.25
C SER A 175 -22.08 0.01 -19.48
N LEU A 176 -21.14 -0.91 -19.27
CA LEU A 176 -19.87 -0.65 -18.58
C LEU A 176 -18.81 -1.59 -19.14
N GLU A 177 -17.84 -1.06 -19.88
CA GLU A 177 -16.58 -1.79 -20.11
C GLU A 177 -15.78 -1.75 -18.80
N ILE A 178 -16.17 -2.59 -17.83
CA ILE A 178 -15.30 -2.90 -16.71
C ILE A 178 -14.25 -3.81 -17.34
N GLN A 179 -13.04 -3.30 -17.52
CA GLN A 179 -11.99 -4.02 -18.24
C GLN A 179 -10.96 -4.68 -17.30
N ASP A 180 -11.14 -4.61 -15.97
CA ASP A 180 -10.17 -5.10 -14.99
C ASP A 180 -10.86 -5.67 -13.73
N PRO A 181 -10.49 -6.87 -13.24
CA PRO A 181 -10.78 -7.25 -11.87
C PRO A 181 -9.80 -6.52 -10.95
N ALA A 182 -10.09 -5.25 -10.71
CA ALA A 182 -9.48 -4.48 -9.63
C ALA A 182 -9.42 -5.33 -8.34
N VAL A 183 -8.31 -5.24 -7.58
CA VAL A 183 -8.15 -5.81 -6.22
C VAL A 183 -9.44 -5.77 -5.37
N PRO A 184 -10.26 -4.70 -5.40
CA PRO A 184 -11.60 -4.67 -4.81
C PRO A 184 -12.52 -5.86 -5.13
N PHE A 185 -12.53 -6.41 -6.34
CA PHE A 185 -13.37 -7.56 -6.70
C PHE A 185 -12.89 -8.85 -6.04
N LEU A 186 -11.58 -9.04 -5.90
CA LEU A 186 -11.02 -10.18 -5.18
C LEU A 186 -11.39 -10.09 -3.69
N TRP A 187 -11.32 -8.91 -3.09
CA TRP A 187 -11.78 -8.69 -1.71
C TRP A 187 -13.29 -8.84 -1.52
N ALA A 188 -14.09 -8.40 -2.48
CA ALA A 188 -15.53 -8.61 -2.44
C ALA A 188 -15.87 -10.12 -2.45
N TYR A 189 -15.16 -10.90 -3.27
CA TYR A 189 -15.30 -12.36 -3.30
C TYR A 189 -14.92 -12.99 -1.96
N ASP A 190 -13.75 -12.65 -1.42
CA ASP A 190 -13.30 -13.18 -0.13
C ASP A 190 -14.27 -12.79 1.00
N MET A 191 -14.83 -11.58 0.98
CA MET A 191 -15.85 -11.18 1.97
C MET A 191 -17.14 -12.02 1.83
N ALA A 192 -17.61 -12.24 0.61
CA ALA A 192 -18.77 -13.10 0.37
C ALA A 192 -18.53 -14.52 0.88
N TRP A 193 -17.33 -15.06 0.66
CA TRP A 193 -16.90 -16.35 1.18
C TRP A 193 -16.87 -16.38 2.72
N ALA A 194 -16.38 -15.30 3.35
CA ALA A 194 -16.33 -15.18 4.79
C ALA A 194 -17.71 -15.16 5.43
N ILE A 195 -18.67 -14.44 4.83
CA ILE A 195 -20.07 -14.38 5.27
C ILE A 195 -20.72 -15.76 5.12
N ALA A 196 -20.54 -16.42 3.98
CA ALA A 196 -21.12 -17.75 3.74
C ALA A 196 -20.61 -18.78 4.76
N THR A 197 -19.29 -18.80 4.99
CA THR A 197 -18.66 -19.67 5.99
C THR A 197 -19.18 -19.38 7.40
N ALA A 198 -19.33 -18.10 7.76
CA ALA A 198 -19.86 -17.71 9.06
C ALA A 198 -21.33 -18.14 9.23
N ALA A 199 -22.14 -18.03 8.18
CA ALA A 199 -23.55 -18.44 8.21
C ALA A 199 -23.70 -19.95 8.47
N GLU A 200 -22.88 -20.80 7.83
CA GLU A 200 -22.89 -22.25 8.07
C GLU A 200 -22.59 -22.62 9.53
N VAL A 201 -21.66 -21.90 10.17
CA VAL A 201 -21.32 -22.10 11.60
C VAL A 201 -22.50 -21.71 12.51
N VAL A 202 -23.24 -20.66 12.16
CA VAL A 202 -24.39 -20.20 12.95
C VAL A 202 -25.59 -21.15 12.77
N GLU A 203 -25.86 -21.64 11.56
CA GLU A 203 -26.95 -22.57 11.27
C GLU A 203 -26.73 -23.94 11.95
N THR A 204 -25.51 -24.45 11.96
CA THR A 204 -25.16 -25.68 12.69
C THR A 204 -25.35 -25.53 14.21
N SER A 205 -25.26 -24.31 14.73
CA SER A 205 -25.44 -23.99 16.15
C SER A 205 -26.89 -23.65 16.53
N SER A 206 -27.77 -23.32 15.58
CA SER A 206 -29.15 -22.88 15.82
C SER A 206 -30.14 -23.57 14.87
N ARG A 207 -30.85 -24.60 15.37
CA ARG A 207 -31.98 -25.25 14.66
C ARG A 207 -33.28 -24.44 14.62
N ALA A 208 -33.29 -23.21 15.11
CA ALA A 208 -34.48 -22.36 15.15
C ALA A 208 -34.40 -21.31 14.03
N GLY A 209 -35.32 -21.39 13.05
CA GLY A 209 -35.42 -20.44 11.95
C GLY A 209 -35.70 -19.00 12.42
N PRO A 210 -35.48 -18.00 11.55
CA PRO A 210 -35.59 -16.60 11.92
C PRO A 210 -37.04 -16.22 12.23
N ARG A 211 -37.30 -15.72 13.44
CA ARG A 211 -38.57 -15.06 13.79
C ARG A 211 -38.44 -13.58 13.47
N THR A 212 -39.19 -13.09 12.49
CA THR A 212 -39.19 -11.70 12.02
C THR A 212 -40.29 -10.84 12.68
N ASP A 213 -40.93 -11.37 13.72
CA ASP A 213 -42.24 -10.90 14.16
C ASP A 213 -42.18 -9.65 15.04
N ARG A 214 -41.00 -9.16 15.45
CA ARG A 214 -40.86 -7.93 16.27
C ARG A 214 -39.54 -7.23 15.96
N LEU A 215 -39.56 -5.90 15.84
CA LEU A 215 -38.43 -4.95 15.69
C LEU A 215 -37.40 -4.97 16.85
N GLY A 216 -37.18 -6.11 17.50
CA GLY A 216 -36.10 -6.31 18.46
C GLY A 216 -34.81 -6.70 17.75
N VAL A 217 -33.67 -6.24 18.27
CA VAL A 217 -32.34 -6.64 17.79
C VAL A 217 -32.24 -8.18 17.85
N SER A 218 -32.09 -8.83 16.70
CA SER A 218 -31.99 -10.28 16.64
C SER A 218 -30.66 -10.73 17.26
N ALA A 219 -30.72 -11.59 18.29
CA ALA A 219 -29.52 -12.23 18.86
C ALA A 219 -28.71 -13.04 17.82
N ALA A 220 -29.35 -13.42 16.70
CA ALA A 220 -28.68 -14.05 15.58
C ALA A 220 -27.69 -13.10 14.88
N GLY A 221 -27.96 -11.79 14.87
CA GLY A 221 -27.09 -10.78 14.27
C GLY A 221 -25.75 -10.64 14.99
N GLU A 222 -25.76 -10.63 16.33
CA GLU A 222 -24.53 -10.61 17.14
C GLU A 222 -23.72 -11.90 16.97
N THR A 223 -24.42 -13.03 16.92
CA THR A 223 -23.80 -14.34 16.73
C THR A 223 -23.14 -14.43 15.34
N LEU A 224 -23.81 -13.96 14.30
CA LEU A 224 -23.29 -13.90 12.94
C LEU A 224 -22.11 -12.94 12.83
N LEU A 225 -22.21 -11.73 13.41
CA LEU A 225 -21.10 -10.78 13.44
C LEU A 225 -19.87 -11.41 14.11
N LYS A 226 -20.06 -12.06 15.26
CA LYS A 226 -18.98 -12.75 15.95
C LYS A 226 -18.37 -13.84 15.06
N ALA A 227 -19.18 -14.66 14.40
CA ALA A 227 -18.70 -15.68 13.48
C ALA A 227 -17.86 -15.09 12.34
N VAL A 228 -18.36 -14.04 11.67
CA VAL A 228 -17.63 -13.33 10.59
C VAL A 228 -16.26 -12.83 11.07
N LEU A 229 -16.20 -12.22 12.27
CA LEU A 229 -14.95 -11.67 12.80
C LEU A 229 -13.89 -12.73 13.13
N HIS A 230 -14.32 -13.96 13.45
CA HIS A 230 -13.43 -15.09 13.73
C HIS A 230 -13.03 -15.88 12.47
N THR A 231 -13.63 -15.59 11.31
CA THR A 231 -13.27 -16.25 10.05
C THR A 231 -11.83 -15.95 9.66
N ARG A 232 -11.08 -17.00 9.30
CA ARG A 232 -9.68 -16.97 8.87
C ARG A 232 -9.48 -18.00 7.75
N PHE A 233 -8.98 -17.58 6.59
CA PHE A 233 -8.66 -18.48 5.47
C PHE A 233 -7.70 -17.80 4.49
N ASP A 234 -7.10 -18.59 3.59
CA ASP A 234 -6.36 -18.09 2.44
C ASP A 234 -7.34 -17.86 1.28
N GLY A 235 -7.62 -16.59 0.98
CA GLY A 235 -8.54 -16.15 -0.06
C GLY A 235 -7.84 -15.80 -1.37
N LEU A 236 -8.62 -15.35 -2.35
CA LEU A 236 -8.10 -14.93 -3.65
C LEU A 236 -7.24 -13.67 -3.55
N ALA A 237 -7.49 -12.83 -2.55
CA ALA A 237 -6.74 -11.61 -2.30
C ALA A 237 -5.64 -11.79 -1.23
N GLY A 238 -5.29 -13.03 -0.90
CA GLY A 238 -4.36 -13.38 0.16
C GLY A 238 -5.06 -13.77 1.45
N LYS A 239 -4.34 -13.72 2.57
CA LYS A 239 -4.84 -14.19 3.86
C LYS A 239 -5.96 -13.29 4.39
N PHE A 240 -7.17 -13.82 4.50
CA PHE A 240 -8.33 -13.10 5.03
C PHE A 240 -8.31 -13.10 6.56
N MET A 241 -8.13 -11.93 7.16
CA MET A 241 -8.22 -11.73 8.61
C MET A 241 -8.85 -10.37 8.93
N LEU A 242 -9.81 -10.35 9.85
CA LEU A 242 -10.43 -9.13 10.36
C LEU A 242 -9.84 -8.78 11.73
N VAL A 243 -9.34 -7.56 11.88
CA VAL A 243 -8.91 -6.96 13.16
C VAL A 243 -9.67 -5.65 13.32
N ASP A 244 -10.24 -5.41 14.50
CA ASP A 244 -11.10 -4.25 14.77
C ASP A 244 -12.23 -4.05 13.73
N ARG A 245 -12.75 -5.18 13.21
CA ARG A 245 -13.80 -5.26 12.18
C ARG A 245 -13.38 -4.72 10.80
N GLN A 246 -12.07 -4.64 10.56
CA GLN A 246 -11.48 -4.24 9.29
C GLN A 246 -10.57 -5.34 8.72
N LEU A 247 -10.57 -5.49 7.40
CA LEU A 247 -9.64 -6.39 6.72
C LEU A 247 -8.21 -5.90 6.95
N GLN A 248 -7.38 -6.76 7.55
CA GLN A 248 -5.94 -6.51 7.63
C GLN A 248 -5.35 -6.64 6.24
N MET A 249 -4.93 -5.51 5.67
CA MET A 249 -4.60 -5.45 4.26
C MET A 249 -3.21 -5.98 3.93
N PRO A 250 -3.04 -6.56 2.73
CA PRO A 250 -1.73 -6.88 2.17
C PRO A 250 -0.98 -5.61 1.74
N ALA A 251 0.31 -5.80 1.43
CA ALA A 251 1.26 -4.75 1.08
C ALA A 251 0.76 -3.81 -0.04
N TYR A 252 1.34 -2.62 -0.08
CA TYR A 252 1.24 -1.72 -1.22
C TYR A 252 2.45 -1.92 -2.14
N GLU A 253 2.41 -1.31 -3.30
CA GLU A 253 3.48 -1.28 -4.28
C GLU A 253 3.66 0.15 -4.75
N ILE A 254 4.91 0.58 -4.83
CA ILE A 254 5.29 1.87 -5.39
C ILE A 254 5.86 1.62 -6.77
N VAL A 255 5.24 2.26 -7.76
CA VAL A 255 5.61 2.15 -9.17
C VAL A 255 6.08 3.51 -9.65
N ASN A 256 7.27 3.56 -10.24
CA ASN A 256 7.77 4.75 -10.92
C ASN A 256 7.65 4.61 -12.44
N ILE A 257 7.01 5.57 -13.11
CA ILE A 257 6.92 5.60 -14.58
C ILE A 257 8.17 6.26 -15.17
N VAL A 258 8.95 5.52 -15.94
CA VAL A 258 10.18 6.01 -16.61
C VAL A 258 10.10 5.87 -18.13
N ALA A 259 10.90 6.66 -18.84
CA ALA A 259 10.87 6.78 -20.31
C ALA A 259 11.15 5.48 -21.07
N ASP A 260 12.01 4.60 -20.52
CA ASP A 260 12.58 3.46 -21.26
C ASP A 260 11.81 2.14 -21.06
N GLY A 261 10.53 2.22 -20.65
CA GLY A 261 9.69 1.06 -20.35
C GLY A 261 10.09 0.26 -19.09
N ALA A 262 11.28 0.49 -18.53
CA ALA A 262 11.80 -0.16 -17.33
C ALA A 262 11.13 0.36 -16.05
N ARG A 263 9.88 -0.05 -15.79
CA ARG A 263 9.19 0.20 -14.52
C ARG A 263 9.95 -0.46 -13.37
N THR A 264 10.32 0.35 -12.38
CA THR A 264 10.79 -0.19 -11.10
C THR A 264 9.60 -0.23 -10.15
N SER A 265 8.96 -1.39 -10.14
CA SER A 265 8.00 -1.74 -9.11
C SER A 265 8.77 -2.23 -7.89
N ARG A 266 8.56 -1.58 -6.74
CA ARG A 266 9.00 -2.09 -5.45
C ARG A 266 7.77 -2.30 -4.59
N VAL A 267 7.52 -3.55 -4.20
CA VAL A 267 6.61 -3.87 -3.10
C VAL A 267 7.38 -3.62 -1.80
N PRO A 268 7.01 -2.62 -0.98
CA PRO A 268 7.68 -2.42 0.30
C PRO A 268 7.45 -3.65 1.17
N LYS A 269 8.54 -4.26 1.64
CA LYS A 269 8.47 -5.44 2.49
C LYS A 269 7.96 -5.02 3.88
N GLY A 270 6.64 -5.09 4.05
CA GLY A 270 5.87 -5.24 5.29
C GLY A 270 6.20 -4.32 6.48
N TRP A 271 5.22 -3.50 6.88
CA TRP A 271 5.17 -2.93 8.23
C TRP A 271 3.86 -3.29 8.96
N ALA A 272 3.55 -4.59 9.01
CA ALA A 272 2.69 -5.08 10.08
C ALA A 272 3.54 -5.17 11.34
N VAL A 273 3.10 -4.53 12.43
CA VAL A 273 3.69 -4.75 13.76
C VAL A 273 3.52 -6.23 14.09
N SER A 274 4.64 -6.99 14.13
CA SER A 274 4.61 -8.38 14.58
C SER A 274 4.21 -8.41 16.06
N PRO A 275 3.11 -9.07 16.46
CA PRO A 275 2.74 -9.23 17.85
C PRO A 275 3.58 -10.31 18.56
N SER A 276 4.41 -11.06 17.82
CA SER A 276 5.42 -11.94 18.41
C SER A 276 6.75 -11.20 18.46
N GLY A 277 7.22 -10.90 19.67
CA GLY A 277 8.55 -10.34 19.94
C GLY A 277 9.66 -11.30 19.50
N ARG A 278 9.90 -11.36 18.19
CA ARG A 278 10.96 -12.17 17.60
C ARG A 278 12.29 -11.44 17.84
N GLU A 279 13.25 -12.15 18.43
CA GLU A 279 14.62 -11.66 18.59
C GLU A 279 15.27 -11.46 17.22
N LEU A 280 16.03 -10.39 17.08
CA LEU A 280 16.73 -10.02 15.85
C LEU A 280 17.89 -10.99 15.61
N ILE A 281 17.97 -11.54 14.41
CA ILE A 281 19.07 -12.42 14.00
C ILE A 281 20.09 -11.57 13.26
N ILE A 282 21.27 -11.41 13.87
CA ILE A 282 22.39 -10.68 13.29
C ILE A 282 23.45 -11.69 12.86
N ALA A 283 23.69 -11.78 11.55
CA ALA A 283 24.72 -12.65 11.02
C ALA A 283 26.05 -11.89 10.91
N VAL A 284 27.11 -12.49 11.42
CA VAL A 284 28.47 -11.94 11.38
C VAL A 284 29.35 -12.88 10.56
N PRO A 285 29.88 -12.44 9.40
CA PRO A 285 30.68 -13.30 8.54
C PRO A 285 32.06 -13.55 9.16
N VAL A 286 32.45 -14.83 9.29
CA VAL A 286 33.80 -15.21 9.73
C VAL A 286 34.76 -15.08 8.55
N LYS A 287 35.67 -14.10 8.60
CA LYS A 287 36.67 -13.87 7.54
C LYS A 287 38.07 -13.86 8.16
N HIS A 288 38.96 -14.67 7.61
CA HIS A 288 40.36 -14.72 8.05
C HIS A 288 41.16 -13.62 7.33
N GLY A 289 41.83 -12.74 8.10
CA GLY A 289 42.81 -11.78 7.57
C GLY A 289 42.60 -10.31 7.96
N PHE A 290 41.40 -9.93 8.44
CA PHE A 290 41.07 -8.54 8.81
C PHE A 290 40.37 -8.44 10.17
N ASN A 291 40.98 -9.03 11.19
CA ASN A 291 40.45 -9.15 12.55
C ASN A 291 40.22 -7.78 13.26
N GLN A 292 40.67 -6.67 12.67
CA GLN A 292 40.43 -5.32 13.19
C GLN A 292 38.97 -4.86 12.97
N PHE A 293 38.33 -5.33 11.90
CA PHE A 293 36.95 -4.96 11.58
C PHE A 293 35.93 -5.89 12.23
N VAL A 294 36.16 -7.20 12.14
CA VAL A 294 35.39 -8.24 12.82
C VAL A 294 36.33 -9.41 13.12
N ASP A 295 36.38 -9.83 14.38
CA ASP A 295 37.07 -11.02 14.88
C ASP A 295 36.08 -11.89 15.63
N VAL A 296 36.04 -13.18 15.26
CA VAL A 296 35.19 -14.18 15.90
C VAL A 296 36.13 -15.15 16.59
N SER A 297 36.28 -14.98 17.91
CA SER A 297 37.10 -15.85 18.77
C SER A 297 36.19 -16.73 19.63
N GLU A 298 36.57 -17.97 19.90
CA GLU A 298 35.82 -18.81 20.84
C GLU A 298 36.20 -18.46 22.28
N ASP A 299 35.21 -18.14 23.11
CA ASP A 299 35.44 -17.92 24.54
C ASP A 299 35.51 -19.28 25.25
N SER A 300 36.70 -19.62 25.73
CA SER A 300 37.03 -20.93 26.32
C SER A 300 36.31 -21.21 27.65
N THR A 301 35.53 -20.25 28.16
CA THR A 301 34.81 -20.38 29.44
C THR A 301 33.35 -20.79 29.29
N ASN A 302 32.68 -20.45 28.17
CA ASN A 302 31.22 -20.63 28.02
C ASN A 302 30.76 -21.20 26.66
N GLY A 303 31.67 -21.52 25.73
CA GLY A 303 31.32 -22.10 24.43
C GLY A 303 30.52 -21.16 23.50
N ARG A 304 30.45 -19.87 23.85
CA ARG A 304 29.87 -18.83 23.00
C ARG A 304 30.97 -18.16 22.19
N SER A 305 30.69 -17.88 20.93
CA SER A 305 31.57 -17.08 20.08
C SER A 305 31.63 -15.64 20.62
N ARG A 306 32.83 -15.19 20.98
CA ARG A 306 33.13 -13.80 21.33
C ARG A 306 33.46 -13.05 20.04
N ILE A 307 32.55 -12.17 19.66
CA ILE A 307 32.61 -11.36 18.45
C ILE A 307 33.05 -9.95 18.84
N THR A 308 34.16 -9.48 18.29
CA THR A 308 34.73 -8.15 18.59
C THR A 308 35.21 -7.48 17.31
N GLY A 309 35.42 -6.16 17.31
CA GLY A 309 35.99 -5.43 16.17
C GLY A 309 35.23 -4.16 15.86
N TYR A 310 35.83 -3.30 15.04
CA TYR A 310 35.29 -1.97 14.74
C TYR A 310 33.83 -1.97 14.26
N CYS A 311 33.44 -2.91 13.40
CA CYS A 311 32.08 -2.99 12.89
C CYS A 311 31.07 -3.38 13.98
N ILE A 312 31.50 -4.10 15.01
CA ILE A 312 30.68 -4.50 16.15
C ILE A 312 30.47 -3.31 17.08
N ASP A 313 31.52 -2.52 17.33
CA ASP A 313 31.43 -1.31 18.16
C ASP A 313 30.49 -0.26 17.55
N VAL A 314 30.57 -0.07 16.23
CA VAL A 314 29.67 0.82 15.47
C VAL A 314 28.23 0.30 15.52
N PHE A 315 28.04 -1.01 15.37
CA PHE A 315 26.72 -1.63 15.47
C PHE A 315 26.10 -1.47 16.85
N ASP A 316 26.85 -1.75 17.92
CA ASP A 316 26.37 -1.57 19.31
C ASP A 316 26.02 -0.11 19.60
N ALA A 317 26.79 0.85 19.08
CA ALA A 317 26.49 2.27 19.19
C ALA A 317 25.20 2.65 18.45
N ALA A 318 25.00 2.12 17.23
CA ALA A 318 23.78 2.33 16.47
C ALA A 318 22.55 1.71 17.16
N MET A 319 22.68 0.49 17.69
CA MET A 319 21.60 -0.19 18.40
C MET A 319 21.18 0.54 19.67
N LYS A 320 22.12 1.15 20.40
CA LYS A 320 21.80 2.01 21.57
C LYS A 320 21.01 3.27 21.20
N ALA A 321 21.11 3.73 19.95
CA ALA A 321 20.38 4.89 19.45
C ALA A 321 18.97 4.54 18.91
N LEU A 322 18.65 3.25 18.76
CA LEU A 322 17.38 2.78 18.21
C LEU A 322 16.38 2.44 19.33
N THR A 323 15.19 3.03 19.28
CA THR A 323 14.10 2.81 20.26
C THR A 323 13.30 1.53 20.02
N SER A 324 13.36 0.95 18.81
CA SER A 324 12.74 -0.36 18.51
C SER A 324 13.28 -0.95 17.18
N PRO A 325 14.34 -1.78 17.21
CA PRO A 325 14.86 -2.41 16.01
C PRO A 325 13.95 -3.58 15.55
N LYS A 326 13.64 -3.65 14.23
CA LYS A 326 12.63 -4.57 13.65
C LYS A 326 13.13 -5.40 12.45
N ALA A 327 14.42 -5.38 12.13
CA ALA A 327 14.97 -6.07 10.95
C ALA A 327 16.25 -6.86 11.27
N ASP A 328 16.36 -8.05 10.69
CA ASP A 328 17.58 -8.84 10.69
C ASP A 328 18.67 -8.14 9.85
N ALA A 329 19.93 -8.26 10.25
CA ALA A 329 21.03 -7.54 9.63
C ALA A 329 22.30 -8.40 9.51
N VAL A 330 23.17 -8.05 8.55
CA VAL A 330 24.52 -8.59 8.45
C VAL A 330 25.50 -7.47 8.77
N VAL A 331 26.39 -7.69 9.73
CA VAL A 331 27.38 -6.70 10.15
C VAL A 331 28.77 -7.28 9.95
N GLY A 332 29.58 -6.61 9.12
CA GLY A 332 30.98 -6.96 8.91
C GLY A 332 31.58 -6.36 7.65
N ASP A 333 32.78 -6.81 7.30
CA ASP A 333 33.46 -6.46 6.04
C ASP A 333 32.75 -7.14 4.86
N VAL A 334 31.68 -6.49 4.38
CA VAL A 334 30.85 -6.95 3.26
C VAL A 334 31.06 -6.01 2.08
N THR A 335 31.77 -6.49 1.07
CA THR A 335 31.94 -5.76 -0.19
C THR A 335 30.59 -5.60 -0.90
N ILE A 336 30.25 -4.36 -1.20
CA ILE A 336 29.08 -4.00 -1.98
C ILE A 336 29.37 -4.31 -3.45
N THR A 337 28.62 -5.25 -4.04
CA THR A 337 28.73 -5.59 -5.47
C THR A 337 27.38 -5.41 -6.15
N SER A 338 27.41 -5.08 -7.44
CA SER A 338 26.19 -4.92 -8.26
C SER A 338 25.29 -6.16 -8.24
N SER A 339 25.88 -7.35 -8.18
CA SER A 339 25.15 -8.61 -8.07
C SER A 339 24.41 -8.79 -6.74
N ARG A 340 24.94 -8.27 -5.64
CA ARG A 340 24.35 -8.44 -4.29
C ARG A 340 23.33 -7.37 -3.94
N MET A 341 23.45 -6.18 -4.54
CA MET A 341 22.47 -5.09 -4.41
C MET A 341 21.05 -5.48 -4.89
N VAL A 342 20.92 -6.55 -5.67
CA VAL A 342 19.62 -7.08 -6.13
C VAL A 342 18.95 -7.93 -5.04
N GLU A 343 19.72 -8.49 -4.11
CA GLU A 343 19.24 -9.46 -3.13
C GLU A 343 19.08 -8.87 -1.72
N VAL A 344 19.88 -7.86 -1.36
CA VAL A 344 19.89 -7.21 -0.04
C VAL A 344 20.09 -5.70 -0.16
N ASP A 345 19.50 -4.95 0.77
CA ASP A 345 19.72 -3.51 0.90
C ASP A 345 21.02 -3.23 1.68
N TYR A 346 21.77 -2.23 1.25
CA TYR A 346 23.03 -1.80 1.88
C TYR A 346 22.88 -0.40 2.49
N THR A 347 23.56 -0.14 3.60
CA THR A 347 23.81 1.24 4.05
C THR A 347 24.81 1.94 3.13
N MET A 348 24.93 3.25 3.26
CA MET A 348 26.05 3.95 2.60
C MET A 348 27.40 3.38 3.08
N PRO A 349 28.44 3.36 2.21
CA PRO A 349 29.77 2.92 2.60
C PRO A 349 30.27 3.74 3.79
N PHE A 350 30.80 3.06 4.80
CA PHE A 350 31.29 3.70 6.04
C PHE A 350 32.82 3.79 6.11
N THR A 351 33.50 3.32 5.06
CA THR A 351 34.95 3.46 4.82
C THR A 351 35.15 3.90 3.37
N GLU A 352 35.97 4.93 3.15
CA GLU A 352 36.39 5.36 1.80
C GLU A 352 37.36 4.38 1.13
#